data_AF-A0A958QAB9-F1
#
_entry.id   AF-A0A958QAB9-F1
#
_cell.length_a   1.000
_cell.length_b   1.000
_cell.length_c   1.000
_cell.angle_alpha   90.00
_cell.angle_beta   90.00
_cell.angle_gamma   90.00
#
_symmetry.space_group_name_H-M   'P 1'
#
loop_
_entity.id
_entity.type
_entity.pdbx_description
1 polymer ?
#
loop_
_entity_poly.entity_id
_entity_poly.type
_entity_poly.pdbx_seq_one_letter_code
_entity_poly.pdbx_strand_id
1 'polypeptide(L)'
;MEFEEVTKGVVKRKQRRVVGVFIDGTGLDRATRRIHRKVEMSKLLRGVTAGLTPAVARYYTIVPHEDDSRQRAYLDAVAAAGFEVVIKR
;
A
#
# COMPACT_ATOMS: atom_id res chain seq x y z
N MET A 1 11.36 -24.70 -6.34
CA MET A 1 11.50 -23.58 -7.31
C MET A 1 11.02 -24.15 -8.64
N GLU A 2 9.91 -23.65 -9.18
CA GLU A 2 9.28 -24.28 -10.36
C GLU A 2 9.79 -23.65 -11.66
N PHE A 3 10.22 -24.52 -12.57
CA PHE A 3 10.71 -24.17 -13.89
C PHE A 3 9.78 -24.80 -14.93
N GLU A 4 9.41 -24.03 -15.95
CA GLU A 4 8.68 -24.52 -17.12
C GLU A 4 9.66 -24.65 -18.28
N GLU A 5 9.83 -25.84 -18.83
CA GLU A 5 10.64 -26.04 -20.02
C GLU A 5 9.86 -25.50 -21.23
N VAL A 6 10.42 -24.50 -21.91
CA VAL A 6 9.77 -23.82 -23.05
C VAL A 6 10.20 -24.50 -24.36
N THR A 7 11.49 -24.85 -24.44
CA THR A 7 12.14 -25.57 -25.54
C THR A 7 13.39 -26.26 -24.99
N LYS A 8 13.89 -27.33 -25.63
CA LYS A 8 15.11 -28.08 -25.24
C LYS A 8 16.23 -27.15 -24.70
N GLY A 9 16.45 -27.20 -23.39
CA GLY A 9 17.52 -26.46 -22.70
C GLY A 9 17.18 -25.01 -22.31
N VAL A 10 16.01 -24.49 -22.67
CA VAL A 10 15.51 -23.17 -22.26
C VAL A 10 14.40 -23.35 -21.23
N VAL A 11 14.70 -22.97 -19.98
CA VAL A 11 13.75 -23.01 -18.87
C VAL A 11 13.28 -21.62 -18.49
N LYS A 12 11.96 -21.43 -18.40
CA LYS A 12 11.35 -20.20 -17.89
C LYS A 12 11.05 -20.37 -16.41
N ARG A 13 11.58 -19.46 -15.60
CA ARG A 13 11.31 -19.44 -14.17
C ARG A 13 9.88 -18.97 -13.93
N LYS A 14 9.01 -19.83 -13.38
CA LYS A 14 7.68 -19.42 -12.88
C LYS A 14 7.83 -18.83 -11.49
N GLN A 15 8.27 -17.58 -11.41
CA GLN A 15 8.27 -16.85 -10.14
C GLN A 15 7.21 -15.76 -10.17
N ARG A 16 6.17 -15.92 -9.36
CA ARG A 16 5.21 -14.84 -9.11
C ARG A 16 5.96 -13.71 -8.38
N ARG A 17 5.83 -12.48 -8.89
CA ARG A 17 6.42 -11.30 -8.28
C ARG A 17 5.74 -11.05 -6.93
N VAL A 18 6.52 -11.08 -5.86
CA VAL A 18 6.05 -10.72 -4.52
C VAL A 18 6.30 -9.23 -4.32
N VAL A 19 5.28 -8.49 -3.90
CA VAL A 19 5.34 -7.03 -3.73
C VAL A 19 4.99 -6.68 -2.30
N GLY A 20 5.75 -5.76 -1.72
CA GLY A 20 5.41 -5.09 -0.46
C GLY A 20 5.17 -3.61 -0.72
N VAL A 21 4.20 -3.02 -0.03
CA VAL A 21 3.87 -1.59 -0.11
C VAL A 21 4.00 -0.99 1.27
N PHE A 22 4.73 0.12 1.36
CA PHE A 22 4.95 0.86 2.60
C PHE A 22 4.73 2.34 2.32
N ILE A 23 3.76 2.94 3.01
CA ILE A 23 3.42 4.36 2.85
C ILE A 23 3.77 5.12 4.12
N ASP A 24 4.51 6.21 3.97
CA ASP A 24 4.60 7.28 4.97
C ASP A 24 3.34 8.15 4.87
N GLY A 25 2.38 7.90 5.76
CA GLY A 25 1.10 8.58 5.82
C GLY A 25 1.23 10.06 6.19
N THR A 26 2.19 10.42 7.05
CA THR A 26 2.42 11.82 7.43
C THR A 26 3.04 12.61 6.27
N GLY A 27 3.97 12.01 5.55
CA GLY A 27 4.52 12.57 4.31
C GLY A 27 3.44 12.75 3.24
N LEU A 28 2.61 11.72 3.04
CA LEU A 28 1.51 11.76 2.08
C LEU A 28 0.47 12.84 2.42
N ASP A 29 0.03 12.93 3.68
CA ASP A 29 -0.94 13.95 4.09
C ASP A 29 -0.39 15.37 3.86
N ARG A 30 0.88 15.63 4.22
CA ARG A 30 1.54 16.92 3.93
C ARG A 30 1.59 17.22 2.43
N ALA A 31 1.94 16.24 1.60
CA ALA A 31 1.99 16.42 0.16
C ALA A 31 0.60 16.73 -0.42
N THR A 32 -0.43 15.99 -0.01
CA THR A 32 -1.81 16.19 -0.49
C THR A 32 -2.39 17.54 -0.08
N ARG A 33 -2.06 18.04 1.11
CA ARG A 33 -2.42 19.39 1.55
C ARG A 33 -1.75 20.47 0.70
N ARG A 34 -0.44 20.31 0.39
CA ARG A 34 0.32 21.26 -0.42
C ARG A 34 -0.24 21.43 -1.83
N ILE A 35 -0.76 20.36 -2.42
CA ILE A 35 -1.31 20.38 -3.79
C ILE A 35 -2.85 20.48 -3.81
N HIS A 36 -3.49 20.65 -2.65
CA HIS A 36 -4.94 20.72 -2.49
C HIS A 36 -5.71 19.57 -3.15
N ARG A 37 -5.17 18.34 -3.10
CA ARG A 37 -5.77 17.17 -3.77
C ARG A 37 -5.79 15.96 -2.86
N LYS A 38 -6.98 15.36 -2.69
CA LYS A 38 -7.15 14.10 -1.96
C LYS A 38 -6.68 12.90 -2.79
N VAL A 39 -6.20 11.88 -2.10
CA VAL A 39 -5.76 10.61 -2.70
C VAL A 39 -6.77 9.52 -2.36
N GLU A 40 -7.21 8.81 -3.38
CA GLU A 40 -8.06 7.63 -3.23
C GLU A 40 -7.18 6.40 -3.01
N MET A 41 -7.19 5.88 -1.79
CA MET A 41 -6.22 4.88 -1.34
C MET A 41 -6.32 3.55 -2.11
N SER A 42 -7.52 3.11 -2.47
CA SER A 42 -7.71 1.88 -3.25
C SER A 42 -7.12 1.99 -4.66
N LYS A 43 -7.28 3.16 -5.30
CA LYS A 43 -6.65 3.44 -6.60
C LYS A 43 -5.14 3.55 -6.49
N LEU A 44 -4.65 4.16 -5.41
CA LEU A 44 -3.21 4.23 -5.15
C LEU A 44 -2.63 2.82 -5.02
N LEU A 45 -3.21 1.97 -4.16
CA LEU A 45 -2.73 0.61 -3.93
C LEU A 45 -2.72 -0.19 -5.24
N ARG A 46 -3.83 -0.18 -5.97
CA ARG A 46 -3.94 -0.87 -7.27
C ARG A 46 -2.92 -0.34 -8.28
N GLY A 47 -2.70 0.97 -8.31
CA GLY A 47 -1.76 1.62 -9.22
C GLY A 47 -0.32 1.23 -8.93
N VAL A 48 0.12 1.30 -7.67
CA VAL A 48 1.52 1.01 -7.29
C VAL A 48 1.85 -0.48 -7.34
N THR A 49 0.85 -1.37 -7.21
CA THR A 49 1.06 -2.82 -7.33
C THR A 49 0.82 -3.35 -8.75
N ALA A 50 0.48 -2.49 -9.71
CA ALA A 50 0.04 -2.90 -11.05
C ALA A 50 -1.09 -3.95 -11.01
N GLY A 51 -1.99 -3.84 -10.02
CA GLY A 51 -3.09 -4.77 -9.78
C GLY A 51 -2.71 -6.06 -9.07
N LEU A 52 -1.44 -6.30 -8.73
CA LEU A 52 -1.03 -7.43 -7.90
C LEU A 52 -1.53 -7.25 -6.46
N THR A 53 -1.88 -8.35 -5.81
CA THR A 53 -2.12 -8.35 -4.36
C THR A 53 -0.78 -8.33 -3.66
N PRO A 54 -0.46 -7.27 -2.90
CA PRO A 54 0.80 -7.22 -2.17
C PRO A 54 0.80 -8.25 -1.03
N ALA A 55 1.96 -8.83 -0.73
CA ALA A 55 2.13 -9.70 0.42
C ALA A 55 2.02 -8.91 1.74
N VAL A 56 2.41 -7.63 1.72
CA VAL A 56 2.30 -6.70 2.84
C VAL A 56 1.95 -5.33 2.27
N ALA A 57 0.97 -4.65 2.87
CA ALA A 57 0.66 -3.26 2.58
C ALA A 57 0.51 -2.52 3.91
N ARG A 58 1.43 -1.61 4.24
CA ARG A 58 1.44 -0.89 5.51
C ARG A 58 1.34 0.61 5.30
N TYR A 59 0.52 1.25 6.12
CA TYR A 59 0.36 2.69 6.17
C TYR A 59 0.82 3.18 7.55
N TYR A 60 1.98 3.85 7.59
CA TYR A 60 2.55 4.36 8.83
C TYR A 60 2.10 5.79 9.08
N THR A 61 1.60 6.08 10.27
CA THR A 61 1.14 7.44 10.59
C THR A 61 1.32 7.76 12.07
N ILE A 62 1.08 9.03 12.42
CA ILE A 62 1.06 9.54 13.78
C ILE A 62 -0.31 10.16 14.01
N VAL A 63 -0.93 9.86 15.15
CA VAL A 63 -2.18 10.48 15.59
C VAL A 63 -1.82 11.46 16.71
N PRO A 64 -1.81 12.79 16.45
CA PRO A 64 -1.37 13.79 17.43
C PRO A 64 -2.31 13.92 18.64
N HIS A 65 -3.59 13.60 18.48
CA HIS A 65 -4.59 13.66 19.56
C HIS A 65 -5.47 12.41 19.53
N GLU A 66 -5.64 11.73 20.67
CA GLU A 66 -6.39 10.47 20.74
C GLU A 66 -7.84 10.61 20.25
N ASP A 67 -8.48 11.75 20.47
CA ASP A 67 -9.89 11.97 20.17
C ASP A 67 -10.18 12.62 18.80
N ASP A 68 -9.22 12.62 17.88
CA ASP A 68 -9.47 13.10 16.51
C ASP A 68 -10.32 12.07 15.72
N SER A 69 -11.64 12.20 15.87
CA SER A 69 -12.63 11.35 15.20
C SER A 69 -12.54 11.42 13.66
N ARG A 70 -12.16 12.57 13.10
CA ARG A 70 -11.98 12.72 11.65
C ARG A 70 -10.77 11.94 11.17
N GLN A 71 -9.67 12.00 11.92
CA GLN A 71 -8.49 11.22 11.60
C GLN A 71 -8.77 9.72 11.71
N ARG A 72 -9.46 9.27 12.76
CA ARG A 72 -9.85 7.85 12.91
C ARG A 72 -10.70 7.37 11.73
N ALA A 73 -11.73 8.11 11.34
CA ALA A 73 -12.56 7.77 10.18
C ALA A 73 -11.75 7.68 8.87
N TYR A 74 -10.74 8.55 8.70
CA TYR A 74 -9.82 8.46 7.56
C TYR A 74 -8.96 7.19 7.61
N LEU A 75 -8.44 6.82 8.79
CA LEU A 75 -7.65 5.60 8.95
C LEU A 75 -8.48 4.34 8.74
N ASP A 76 -9.76 4.34 9.13
CA ASP A 76 -10.69 3.25 8.82
C ASP A 76 -10.87 3.08 7.30
N ALA A 77 -10.99 4.19 6.57
CA ALA A 77 -11.03 4.16 5.11
C ALA A 77 -9.71 3.67 4.48
N VAL A 78 -8.55 4.00 5.08
CA VAL A 78 -7.24 3.46 4.66
C VAL A 78 -7.17 1.95 4.88
N ALA A 79 -7.68 1.47 6.03
CA ALA A 79 -7.75 0.04 6.32
C ALA A 79 -8.68 -0.70 5.35
N ALA A 80 -9.86 -0.13 5.07
CA ALA A 80 -10.81 -0.65 4.09
C ALA A 80 -10.24 -0.69 2.66
N ALA A 81 -9.26 0.18 2.34
CA ALA A 81 -8.55 0.16 1.07
C ALA A 81 -7.49 -0.95 0.95
N GLY A 82 -7.28 -1.75 2.00
CA GLY A 82 -6.39 -2.91 2.00
C GLY A 82 -5.01 -2.66 2.62
N PHE A 83 -4.85 -1.60 3.41
CA PHE A 83 -3.62 -1.33 4.16
C PHE A 83 -3.75 -1.76 5.62
N GLU A 84 -2.70 -2.34 6.17
CA GLU A 84 -2.48 -2.42 7.61
C GLU A 84 -2.05 -1.04 8.13
N VAL A 85 -2.89 -0.40 8.94
CA VAL A 85 -2.57 0.91 9.54
C VAL A 85 -1.70 0.71 10.77
N VAL A 86 -0.50 1.28 10.74
CA VAL A 86 0.47 1.22 11.83
C VAL A 86 0.64 2.62 12.41
N ILE A 87 0.09 2.83 13.60
CA ILE A 87 0.19 4.10 14.31
C ILE A 87 1.45 4.07 15.18
N LYS A 88 2.35 5.02 14.93
CA LYS A 88 3.54 5.24 15.78
C LYS A 88 3.18 6.22 16.89
N ARG A 89 3.59 5.90 18.11
CA ARG A 89 3.50 6.76 19.30
C ARG A 89 4.81 7.52 19.48
#